data_AF-A0A934NZC8-F1
#
_entry.id   AF-A0A934NZC8-F1
#
_cell.length_a   1.000
_cell.length_b   1.000
_cell.length_c   1.000
_cell.angle_alpha   90.00
_cell.angle_beta   90.00
_cell.angle_gamma   90.00
#
_symmetry.space_group_name_H-M   'P 1'
#
loop_
_entity.id
_entity.type
_entity.pdbx_description
1 polymer ?
#
loop_
_entity_poly.entity_id
_entity_poly.type
_entity_poly.pdbx_seq_one_letter_code
_entity_poly.pdbx_strand_id
1 'polypeptide(L)'
;MSETATLFDINEVPERLRIKRNKDGTLRSSDLKAVQWYLIEHTLKPKAASAYPLIYFADRQGQEVCVNITEIVEEYRAFRKAAAKAARKKNAA
;
A
#
# COMPACT_ATOMS: atom_id res chain seq x y z
N MET A 1 -4.27 31.92 -8.25
CA MET A 1 -4.12 30.84 -9.26
C MET A 1 -4.45 29.56 -8.51
N SER A 2 -5.60 28.94 -8.80
CA SER A 2 -6.04 27.72 -8.10
C SER A 2 -5.41 26.51 -8.77
N GLU A 3 -4.52 25.82 -8.06
CA GLU A 3 -3.99 24.53 -8.48
C GLU A 3 -5.13 23.51 -8.50
N THR A 4 -5.48 23.06 -9.70
CA THR A 4 -6.44 21.99 -9.94
C THR A 4 -5.85 20.68 -9.41
N ALA A 5 -6.46 20.15 -8.35
CA ALA A 5 -6.24 18.79 -7.89
C ALA A 5 -6.41 17.82 -9.08
N THR A 6 -5.33 17.14 -9.47
CA THR A 6 -5.37 16.06 -10.46
C THR A 6 -6.30 14.97 -9.95
N LEU A 7 -7.51 14.95 -10.52
CA LEU A 7 -8.51 13.93 -10.33
C LEU A 7 -7.98 12.66 -11.00
N PHE A 8 -7.33 11.78 -10.23
CA PHE A 8 -6.83 10.50 -10.73
C PHE A 8 -7.99 9.66 -11.27
N ASP A 9 -7.98 9.36 -12.58
CA ASP A 9 -8.97 8.51 -13.21
C ASP A 9 -8.76 7.06 -12.74
N ILE A 10 -9.70 6.58 -11.92
CA ILE A 10 -9.74 5.21 -11.38
C ILE A 10 -9.70 4.11 -12.46
N ASN A 11 -9.88 4.46 -13.74
CA ASN A 11 -9.78 3.52 -14.85
C ASN A 11 -8.34 3.25 -15.33
N GLU A 12 -7.35 4.08 -14.97
CA GLU A 12 -5.95 3.87 -15.36
C GLU A 12 -5.19 2.91 -14.45
N VAL A 13 -5.78 2.47 -13.35
CA VAL A 13 -5.13 1.49 -12.46
C VAL A 13 -5.14 0.11 -13.12
N PRO A 14 -3.96 -0.48 -13.43
CA PRO A 14 -3.86 -1.81 -14.01
C PRO A 14 -4.67 -2.84 -13.20
N GLU A 15 -5.38 -3.75 -13.86
CA GLU A 15 -6.27 -4.70 -13.16
C GLU A 15 -5.55 -5.53 -12.07
N ARG A 16 -4.25 -5.80 -12.26
CA ARG A 16 -3.36 -6.47 -11.29
C ARG A 16 -3.10 -5.67 -9.99
N LEU A 17 -3.38 -4.37 -10.01
CA LEU A 17 -3.24 -3.39 -8.93
C LEU A 17 -4.60 -2.92 -8.37
N ARG A 18 -5.71 -3.26 -9.04
CA ARG A 18 -7.05 -3.00 -8.50
C ARG A 18 -7.22 -3.78 -7.19
N ILE A 19 -7.31 -3.04 -6.09
CA ILE A 19 -7.58 -3.59 -4.76
C ILE A 19 -8.97 -4.21 -4.78
N LYS A 20 -9.04 -5.51 -4.50
CA LYS A 20 -10.33 -6.21 -4.39
C LYS A 20 -10.81 -6.04 -2.95
N ARG A 21 -11.92 -5.35 -2.76
CA ARG A 21 -12.58 -5.25 -1.45
C ARG A 21 -13.43 -6.49 -1.17
N ASN A 22 -13.71 -6.72 0.10
CA ASN A 22 -14.74 -7.66 0.53
C ASN A 22 -16.13 -7.05 0.27
N LYS A 23 -17.19 -7.87 0.36
CA LYS A 23 -18.59 -7.42 0.15
C LYS A 23 -19.03 -6.32 1.13
N ASP A 24 -18.40 -6.25 2.30
CA ASP A 24 -18.62 -5.23 3.34
C ASP A 24 -17.83 -3.94 3.10
N GLY A 25 -17.09 -3.83 1.98
CA GLY A 25 -16.26 -2.67 1.65
C GLY A 25 -14.89 -2.65 2.33
N THR A 26 -14.56 -3.64 3.15
CA THR A 26 -13.25 -3.74 3.81
C THR A 26 -12.16 -4.19 2.83
N LEU A 27 -10.91 -3.86 3.16
CA LEU A 27 -9.75 -4.38 2.45
C LEU A 27 -9.62 -5.90 2.67
N ARG A 28 -9.23 -6.63 1.63
CA ARG A 28 -8.87 -8.04 1.77
C ARG A 28 -7.68 -8.21 2.70
N SER A 29 -7.62 -9.36 3.36
CA SER A 29 -6.54 -9.69 4.31
C SER A 29 -5.14 -9.65 3.70
N SER A 30 -5.00 -9.92 2.39
CA SER A 30 -3.73 -9.80 1.67
C SER A 30 -3.22 -8.36 1.59
N ASP A 31 -4.15 -7.42 1.38
CA ASP A 31 -3.83 -6.01 1.15
C ASP A 31 -3.67 -5.30 2.49
N LEU A 32 -4.43 -5.70 3.51
CA LEU A 32 -4.20 -5.31 4.90
C LEU A 32 -2.79 -5.65 5.38
N LYS A 33 -2.25 -6.82 5.00
CA LYS A 33 -0.87 -7.20 5.33
C LYS A 33 0.16 -6.29 4.67
N ALA A 34 -0.08 -5.86 3.44
CA ALA A 34 0.80 -4.92 2.75
C ALA A 34 0.80 -3.55 3.46
N VAL A 35 -0.39 -3.05 3.83
CA VAL A 35 -0.53 -1.80 4.60
C VAL A 35 0.14 -1.90 5.98
N GLN A 36 -0.06 -3.01 6.70
CA GLN A 36 0.60 -3.24 7.99
C GLN A 36 2.12 -3.29 7.86
N TRP A 37 2.65 -3.97 6.84
CA TRP A 37 4.08 -4.01 6.57
C TRP A 37 4.63 -2.60 6.30
N TYR A 38 3.94 -1.82 5.47
CA TYR A 38 4.35 -0.46 5.12
C TYR A 38 4.40 0.48 6.34
N LEU A 39 3.41 0.38 7.23
CA LEU A 39 3.41 1.12 8.50
C LEU A 39 4.65 0.81 9.35
N ILE A 40 5.05 -0.46 9.41
CA ILE A 40 6.20 -0.89 10.20
C ILE A 40 7.50 -0.42 9.53
N GLU A 41 7.64 -0.67 8.22
CA GLU A 41 8.85 -0.34 7.44
C GLU A 41 9.16 1.16 7.49
N HIS A 42 8.14 2.01 7.34
CA HIS A 42 8.29 3.47 7.32
C HIS A 42 8.08 4.13 8.69
N THR A 43 7.87 3.33 9.75
CA THR A 43 7.49 3.80 11.10
C THR A 43 6.36 4.84 11.10
N LEU A 44 5.27 4.53 10.41
CA LEU A 44 4.09 5.37 10.29
C LEU A 44 2.98 4.92 11.24
N LYS A 45 2.06 5.83 11.56
CA LYS A 45 0.83 5.53 12.31
C LYS A 45 -0.40 5.65 11.41
N PRO A 46 -1.36 4.72 11.50
CA PRO A 46 -2.60 4.82 10.73
C PRO A 46 -3.46 5.98 11.26
N LYS A 47 -3.90 6.88 10.38
CA LYS A 47 -4.76 8.02 10.75
C LYS A 47 -6.20 7.80 10.29
N ALA A 48 -6.40 7.38 9.05
CA ALA A 48 -7.69 6.93 8.53
C ALA A 48 -7.47 5.87 7.44
N ALA A 49 -7.93 4.64 7.66
CA ALA A 49 -7.76 3.52 6.73
C ALA A 49 -8.90 3.39 5.71
N SER A 50 -9.83 4.37 5.65
CA SER A 50 -11.08 4.23 4.90
C SER A 50 -11.09 4.86 3.50
N ALA A 51 -10.14 5.75 3.18
CA ALA A 51 -10.05 6.33 1.85
C ALA A 51 -9.39 5.33 0.86
N TYR A 52 -10.02 5.14 -0.29
CA TYR A 52 -9.42 4.46 -1.44
C TYR A 52 -9.50 5.42 -2.63
N PRO A 53 -8.47 5.49 -3.48
CA PRO A 53 -7.23 4.70 -3.45
C PRO A 53 -6.15 5.20 -2.47
N LEU A 54 -6.38 6.32 -1.80
CA LEU A 54 -5.38 7.00 -0.98
C LEU A 54 -5.52 6.63 0.50
N ILE A 55 -4.42 6.20 1.12
CA ILE A 55 -4.34 5.94 2.56
C ILE A 55 -3.57 7.08 3.22
N TYR A 56 -4.11 7.57 4.33
CA TYR A 56 -3.51 8.64 5.12
C TYR A 56 -2.85 8.07 6.38
N PHE A 57 -1.58 8.40 6.53
CA PHE A 57 -0.72 8.05 7.64
C PHE A 57 -0.23 9.30 8.35
N ALA A 58 0.22 9.14 9.59
CA ALA A 58 0.98 10.15 10.30
C ALA A 58 2.42 9.68 10.47
N ASP A 59 3.38 10.53 10.12
CA ASP A 59 4.79 10.28 10.38
C ASP A 59 5.17 10.54 11.85
N ARG A 60 6.46 10.38 12.18
CA ARG A 60 6.96 10.63 13.54
C ARG A 60 6.88 12.10 13.98
N GLN A 61 6.83 13.03 13.02
CA GLN A 61 6.70 14.47 13.26
C GLN A 61 5.23 14.90 13.34
N GLY A 62 4.29 13.97 13.14
CA GLY A 62 2.87 14.25 13.08
C GLY A 62 2.40 14.83 11.75
N GLN A 63 3.26 14.84 10.72
CA GLN A 63 2.87 15.24 9.38
C GLN A 63 2.03 14.14 8.73
N GLU A 64 1.02 14.57 7.98
CA GLU A 64 0.16 13.67 7.24
C GLU A 64 0.83 13.26 5.94
N VAL A 65 0.97 11.95 5.75
CA VAL A 65 1.52 11.34 4.56
C VAL A 65 0.40 10.60 3.85
N CYS A 66 0.17 10.95 2.59
CA CYS A 66 -0.84 10.35 1.75
C CYS A 66 -0.15 9.44 0.74
N VAL A 67 -0.52 8.17 0.71
CA VAL A 67 0.10 7.16 -0.18
C VAL A 67 -0.99 6.38 -0.90
N ASN A 68 -0.79 6.11 -2.18
CA ASN A 68 -1.68 5.23 -2.91
C ASN A 68 -1.49 3.78 -2.46
N ILE A 69 -2.59 3.11 -2.12
CA ILE A 69 -2.57 1.69 -1.74
C ILE A 69 -1.93 0.79 -2.81
N THR A 70 -1.99 1.18 -4.09
CA THR A 70 -1.35 0.41 -5.17
C THR A 70 0.16 0.39 -5.04
N GLU A 71 0.77 1.52 -4.65
CA GLU A 71 2.22 1.64 -4.45
C GLU A 71 2.67 0.75 -3.29
N ILE A 72 1.93 0.80 -2.17
CA ILE A 72 2.15 -0.06 -1.00
C ILE A 72 2.14 -1.55 -1.39
N VAL A 73 1.16 -1.97 -2.21
CA VAL A 73 1.05 -3.36 -2.65
C VAL A 73 2.18 -3.75 -3.61
N GLU A 74 2.62 -2.85 -4.49
CA GLU A 74 3.76 -3.10 -5.39
C GLU A 74 5.06 -3.27 -4.61
N GLU A 75 5.34 -2.37 -3.66
CA GLU A 75 6.50 -2.45 -2.77
C GLU A 75 6.50 -3.75 -1.96
N TYR A 76 5.36 -4.09 -1.35
CA TYR A 76 5.22 -5.34 -0.59
C TYR A 76 5.46 -6.58 -1.45
N ARG A 77 4.97 -6.59 -2.71
CA ARG A 77 5.23 -7.69 -3.65
C ARG A 77 6.71 -7.78 -4.02
N ALA A 78 7.38 -6.65 -4.25
CA ALA A 78 8.81 -6.61 -4.52
C ALA A 78 9.61 -7.18 -3.35
N PHE A 79 9.30 -6.74 -2.12
CA PHE A 79 9.87 -7.26 -0.88
C PHE A 79 9.69 -8.79 -0.78
N ARG A 80 8.46 -9.29 -0.96
CA ARG A 80 8.19 -10.74 -0.91
C ARG A 80 8.94 -11.54 -1.98
N LYS A 81 9.07 -11.02 -3.19
CA LYS A 81 9.86 -11.67 -4.26
C LYS A 81 11.34 -11.72 -3.90
N ALA A 82 11.90 -10.63 -3.36
CA ALA A 82 13.27 -10.57 -2.90
C ALA A 82 13.52 -11.58 -1.76
N ALA A 83 12.64 -11.60 -0.75
CA ALA A 83 12.71 -12.53 0.36
C ALA A 83 12.63 -14.00 -0.09
N ALA A 84 11.75 -14.32 -1.04
CA ALA A 84 11.64 -15.67 -1.61
C ALA A 84 12.90 -16.09 -2.38
N LYS A 85 13.52 -15.16 -3.11
CA LYS A 85 14.79 -15.41 -3.82
C LYS A 85 15.93 -15.67 -2.83
N ALA A 86 16.01 -14.89 -1.75
CA ALA A 86 17.00 -15.07 -0.70
C ALA A 86 16.83 -16.42 0.04
N ALA A 87 15.60 -16.82 0.35
CA ALA A 87 15.30 -18.10 0.99
C ALA A 87 15.70 -19.30 0.13
N ARG A 88 15.46 -19.24 -1.19
CA ARG A 88 15.88 -20.29 -2.13
C ARG A 88 17.41 -20.42 -2.22
N LYS A 89 18.15 -19.30 -2.18
CA LYS A 89 19.62 -19.32 -2.18
C LYS A 89 20.19 -19.97 -0.91
N LYS A 90 19.50 -19.82 0.23
CA LYS A 90 19.94 -20.37 1.52
C LYS A 90 19.70 -21.89 1.65
N ASN A 91 18.71 -22.43 0.94
CA ASN A 91 18.43 -23.88 0.92
C ASN A 91 19.20 -24.63 -0.19
N ALA A 92 19.95 -23.91 -1.03
CA ALA A 92 20.75 -24.48 -2.12
C ALA A 92 22.26 -24.48 -1.80
N ALA A 93 22.64 -24.10 -0.58
CA ALA A 93 23.99 -24.13 -0.04
C ALA A 93 24.02 -25.10 1.15
#